data_AF-A0A248UNG7-F1
#
_entry.id   AF-A0A248UNG7-F1
#
_cell.length_a   1.000
_cell.length_b   1.000
_cell.length_c   1.000
_cell.angle_alpha   90.00
_cell.angle_beta   90.00
_cell.angle_gamma   90.00
#
_symmetry.space_group_name_H-M   'P 1'
#
loop_
_entity.id
_entity.type
_entity.pdbx_description
1 polymer ?
#
loop_
_entity_poly.entity_id
_entity_poly.type
_entity_poly.pdbx_seq_one_letter_code
_entity_poly.pdbx_strand_id
1 'polypeptide(L)' 'MFTTLGVILAITSSAIAERKPTILDLVEKGYEIKTSTGNYVFLQNEEKIYMCSFLQVSEYNVVSGEIDAIKFDCAAVIK' A
#
# COMPACT_ATOMS: atom_id res chain seq x y z
N MET A 1 -32.68 42.11 -11.70
CA MET A 1 -31.38 41.93 -11.03
C MET A 1 -31.56 40.79 -10.03
N PHE A 2 -31.22 39.55 -10.39
CA PHE A 2 -31.32 38.38 -9.52
C PHE A 2 -30.01 37.61 -9.60
N THR A 3 -29.21 37.77 -8.55
CA THR A 3 -27.98 37.05 -8.27
C THR A 3 -28.31 35.84 -7.41
N THR A 4 -27.97 34.62 -7.84
CA THR A 4 -27.72 33.51 -6.90
C THR A 4 -26.72 32.53 -7.51
N LEU A 5 -25.49 32.69 -7.04
CA LEU A 5 -24.48 31.68 -6.70
C LEU A 5 -24.55 30.33 -7.44
N GLY A 6 -23.52 30.11 -8.26
CA GLY A 6 -23.17 28.79 -8.77
C GLY A 6 -22.70 27.85 -7.66
N VAL A 7 -23.21 26.62 -7.70
CA VAL A 7 -22.68 25.49 -6.93
C VAL A 7 -21.62 24.82 -7.79
N ILE A 8 -20.36 25.14 -7.56
CA ILE A 8 -19.24 24.39 -8.11
C ILE A 8 -18.98 23.23 -7.15
N LEU A 9 -19.49 22.04 -7.48
CA LEU A 9 -19.12 20.78 -6.84
C LEU A 9 -17.66 20.48 -7.21
N ALA A 10 -16.73 20.88 -6.34
CA ALA A 10 -15.34 20.47 -6.43
C ALA A 10 -15.24 18.98 -6.09
N ILE A 11 -15.40 18.12 -7.09
CA ILE A 11 -14.95 16.72 -7.05
C ILE A 11 -13.43 16.77 -7.04
N THR A 12 -12.86 16.82 -5.84
CA THR A 12 -11.42 16.58 -5.64
C THR A 12 -11.20 15.09 -5.88
N SER A 13 -10.96 14.73 -7.13
CA SER A 13 -10.43 13.41 -7.48
C SER A 13 -8.99 13.38 -7.02
N SER A 14 -8.78 13.10 -5.73
CA SER A 14 -7.48 12.76 -5.18
C SER A 14 -7.10 11.39 -5.75
N ALA A 15 -6.46 11.41 -6.92
CA ALA A 15 -5.64 10.31 -7.40
C ALA A 15 -4.44 10.18 -6.44
N ILE A 16 -4.70 9.64 -5.25
CA ILE A 16 -3.66 9.10 -4.39
C ILE A 16 -3.05 7.98 -5.21
N ALA A 17 -1.80 8.14 -5.63
CA ALA A 17 -1.01 7.01 -6.10
C ALA A 17 -1.11 5.94 -5.00
N GLU A 18 -1.87 4.88 -5.24
CA GLU A 18 -2.11 3.83 -4.25
C GLU A 18 -0.78 3.16 -3.97
N ARG A 19 -0.09 3.67 -2.94
CA ARG A 19 1.11 3.04 -2.43
C ARG A 19 0.72 1.64 -1.99
N LYS A 20 1.45 0.63 -2.46
CA LYS A 20 1.25 -0.74 -2.02
C LYS A 20 1.43 -0.81 -0.50
N PRO A 21 0.54 -1.50 0.22
CA PRO A 21 0.68 -1.67 1.66
C PRO A 21 1.95 -2.45 1.96
N THR A 22 2.61 -2.13 3.06
CA THR A 22 3.74 -2.88 3.60
C THR A 22 3.29 -3.85 4.69
N ILE A 23 4.17 -4.75 5.12
CA ILE A 23 3.88 -5.67 6.24
C ILE A 23 3.47 -4.89 7.50
N LEU A 24 4.15 -3.76 7.80
CA LEU A 24 3.81 -2.92 8.95
C LEU A 24 2.38 -2.36 8.83
N ASP A 25 2.02 -1.82 7.66
CA ASP A 25 0.67 -1.28 7.43
C ASP A 25 -0.42 -2.35 7.61
N LEU A 26 -0.13 -3.61 7.24
CA LEU A 26 -1.06 -4.71 7.38
C LEU A 26 -1.17 -5.20 8.83
N VAL A 27 -0.06 -5.27 9.56
CA VAL A 27 -0.07 -5.65 10.99
C VAL A 27 -0.84 -4.62 11.82
N GLU A 28 -0.66 -3.32 11.56
CA GLU A 28 -1.44 -2.26 12.21
C GLU A 28 -2.93 -2.34 11.91
N LYS A 29 -3.30 -2.89 10.75
CA LYS A 29 -4.69 -3.17 10.34
C LYS A 29 -5.23 -4.49 10.89
N GLY A 30 -4.47 -5.21 11.71
CA GLY A 30 -4.89 -6.46 12.34
C GLY A 30 -4.75 -7.71 11.48
N TYR A 31 -3.95 -7.66 10.40
CA TYR A 31 -3.59 -8.87 9.67
C TYR A 31 -2.53 -9.65 10.44
N GLU A 32 -2.70 -10.97 10.51
CA GLU A 32 -1.74 -11.87 11.14
C GLU A 32 -0.85 -12.54 10.10
N ILE A 33 0.44 -12.71 10.43
CA ILE A 33 1.34 -13.52 9.62
C ILE A 33 0.94 -14.99 9.78
N LYS A 34 0.45 -15.63 8.70
CA LYS A 34 0.03 -17.04 8.72
C LYS A 34 1.13 -18.00 8.32
N THR A 35 1.89 -17.64 7.29
CA THR A 35 2.97 -18.47 6.78
C THR A 35 4.01 -17.65 6.03
N SER A 36 5.19 -18.23 5.86
CA SER A 36 6.28 -17.68 5.07
C SER A 36 6.87 -18.80 4.21
N THR A 37 7.05 -18.52 2.91
CA THR A 37 7.56 -19.51 1.96
C THR A 37 8.65 -18.85 1.12
N GLY A 38 9.90 -19.20 1.39
CA GLY A 38 11.06 -18.60 0.71
C GLY A 38 11.09 -17.09 0.91
N ASN A 39 10.99 -16.34 -0.20
CA ASN A 39 11.02 -14.88 -0.18
C ASN A 39 9.62 -14.24 -0.09
N TYR A 40 8.62 -14.96 0.41
CA TYR A 40 7.26 -14.46 0.56
C TYR A 40 6.73 -14.61 1.99
N VAL A 41 5.99 -13.60 2.47
CA VAL A 41 5.16 -13.66 3.68
C VAL A 41 3.71 -13.56 3.28
N PHE A 42 2.88 -14.40 3.89
CA PHE A 42 1.44 -14.33 3.76
C PHE A 42 0.83 -13.79 5.05
N LEU A 43 0.12 -12.67 4.93
CA LEU A 43 -0.65 -12.07 6.00
C LEU A 43 -2.14 -12.25 5.72
N GLN A 44 -2.93 -12.57 6.74
CA GLN A 44 -4.35 -12.83 6.58
C GLN A 44 -5.15 -12.28 7.76
N ASN A 45 -6.33 -11.75 7.44
CA ASN A 45 -7.41 -11.53 8.39
C ASN A 45 -8.66 -12.30 7.94
N GLU A 46 -9.81 -12.05 8.57
CA GLU A 46 -11.07 -12.71 8.23
C GLU A 46 -11.55 -12.40 6.79
N GLU A 47 -11.07 -11.32 6.18
CA GLU A 47 -11.54 -10.82 4.89
C GLU A 47 -10.66 -11.23 3.71
N LYS A 48 -9.33 -11.07 3.85
CA LYS A 48 -8.38 -11.13 2.73
C LYS A 48 -7.03 -11.72 3.14
N ILE A 49 -6.34 -12.23 2.12
CA ILE A 49 -4.95 -12.67 2.21
C ILE A 49 -4.09 -11.70 1.40
N TYR A 50 -2.98 -11.27 1.98
CA TYR A 50 -1.94 -10.48 1.34
C TYR A 50 -0.66 -11.31 1.22
N MET A 51 0.03 -11.16 0.10
CA MET A 51 1.35 -11.74 -0.14
C MET A 51 2.37 -10.61 -0.29
N CYS A 52 3.40 -10.62 0.55
CA CYS A 52 4.50 -9.66 0.56
C CYS A 52 5.77 -10.33 0.07
N SER A 53 6.53 -9.65 -0.80
CA SER A 53 7.78 -10.17 -1.35
C SER A 53 9.01 -9.49 -0.75
N PHE A 54 9.97 -10.27 -0.28
CA PHE A 54 11.29 -9.79 0.15
C PHE A 54 12.23 -9.44 -1.01
N LEU A 55 11.84 -9.75 -2.26
CA LEU A 55 12.68 -9.51 -3.45
C LEU A 55 12.51 -8.13 -4.07
N GLN A 56 11.53 -7.34 -3.62
CA GLN A 56 11.36 -5.96 -4.12
C GLN A 56 12.26 -5.03 -3.33
N VAL A 57 13.54 -5.00 -3.71
CA VAL A 57 14.42 -3.88 -3.37
C VAL A 57 13.87 -2.69 -4.15
N SER A 58 13.35 -1.68 -3.45
CA SER A 58 13.03 -0.41 -4.08
C SER A 58 14.28 0.12 -4.79
N GLU A 59 14.08 0.80 -5.91
CA GLU A 59 15.16 1.40 -6.70
C GLU A 59 16.16 2.11 -5.78
N TYR A 60 17.44 1.79 -5.94
CA TYR A 60 18.52 2.43 -5.20
C TYR A 60 18.42 3.94 -5.45
N ASN A 61 18.03 4.69 -4.43
CA ASN A 61 17.95 6.14 -4.53
C ASN A 61 19.37 6.71 -4.49
N VAL A 62 20.00 6.77 -5.67
CA VAL A 62 21.35 7.33 -5.87
C VAL A 62 21.49 8.77 -5.34
N VAL A 63 20.38 9.49 -5.12
CA VAL A 63 20.40 10.87 -4.63
C VAL A 63 20.57 10.95 -3.11
N SER A 64 20.01 10.01 -2.35
CA SER A 64 20.13 10.03 -0.88
C SER A 64 21.36 9.27 -0.37
N GLY A 65 21.93 8.35 -1.16
CA GLY A 65 23.02 7.48 -0.70
C GLY A 65 22.59 6.52 0.43
N GLU A 66 21.29 6.47 0.73
CA GLU A 66 20.69 5.57 1.70
C GLU A 66 19.95 4.45 0.98
N ILE A 67 20.11 3.23 1.49
CA ILE A 67 19.19 2.15 1.16
C ILE A 67 17.90 2.48 1.91
N ASP A 68 16.97 3.15 1.22
CA ASP A 68 15.59 3.33 1.69
C ASP A 68 15.11 1.96 2.14
N ALA A 69 14.89 1.82 3.46
CA ALA A 69 14.65 0.56 4.14
C ALA A 69 13.75 -0.35 3.29
N ILE A 70 14.20 -1.59 3.05
CA ILE A 70 13.55 -2.60 2.22
C ILE A 70 12.03 -2.54 2.41
N LYS A 71 11.31 -1.90 1.47
CA LYS A 71 9.86 -1.78 1.54
C LYS A 71 9.27 -3.07 1.00
N PHE A 72 8.78 -3.90 1.92
CA PHE A 72 8.09 -5.15 1.62
C PHE A 72 6.70 -4.84 1.08
N ASP A 73 6.63 -4.48 -0.20
CA ASP A 73 5.35 -4.25 -0.85
C ASP A 73 4.52 -5.54 -0.87
N CYS A 74 3.28 -5.43 -0.40
CA CYS A 74 2.31 -6.50 -0.33
C CYS A 74 1.22 -6.29 -1.37
N ALA A 75 0.79 -7.39 -1.98
CA ALA A 75 -0.35 -7.42 -2.90
C ALA A 75 -1.45 -8.31 -2.34
N ALA A 76 -2.71 -7.90 -2.50
CA ALA A 76 -3.84 -8.74 -2.16
C ALA A 76 -3.87 -9.95 -3.11
N VAL A 77 -4.03 -11.15 -2.57
CA VAL A 77 -4.22 -12.37 -3.36
C VAL A 77 -5.69 -12.43 -3.75
N ILE A 78 -5.98 -12.14 -5.01
CA ILE A 78 -7.33 -12.29 -5.59
C ILE A 78 -7.44 -13.72 -6.10
N LYS A 79 -8.52 -14.40 -5.72
CA LYS A 79 -8.80 -15.78 -6.12
C LYS A 79 -9.28 -15.87 -7.56
#